data_AF-A0A7N2M7V4-F1
#
_entry.id   AF-A0A7N2M7V4-F1
#
_cell.length_a   1.000
_cell.length_b   1.000
_cell.length_c   1.000
_cell.angle_alpha   90.00
_cell.angle_beta   90.00
_cell.angle_gamma   90.00
#
_symmetry.space_group_name_H-M   'P 1'
#
loop_
_entity.id
_entity.type
_entity.pdbx_description
1 polymer ?
#
loop_
_entity_poly.entity_id
_entity_poly.type
_entity_poly.pdbx_seq_one_letter_code
_entity_poly.pdbx_strand_id
1 'polypeptide(L)'
;MPAIPSSLLYLKPLFFSLPRFSSPSLALNRFRKFPIPTINPRSLSSLSSVAATAAQSTGDNGSGGGRSGALAPPPITEELQKIDVNPPKGTKDFPPEEMHLRTWLFHNFREVSRLFGFEEVDFLVLEPEALYIRKAGEEIRDQIYSFEDRGNRRFALRPELTPSLARLVTCDTEIL
;
A
#
# COMPACT_ATOMS: atom_id res chain seq x y z
N MET A 1 44.38 -45.19 -31.64
CA MET A 1 45.52 -44.25 -31.77
C MET A 1 46.28 -44.66 -33.02
N PRO A 2 46.46 -43.81 -34.05
CA PRO A 2 46.87 -42.38 -34.02
C PRO A 2 45.76 -41.43 -34.59
N ALA A 3 45.61 -40.13 -34.29
CA ALA A 3 46.47 -38.93 -34.10
C ALA A 3 46.87 -38.25 -35.43
N ILE A 4 46.18 -37.16 -35.84
CA ILE A 4 46.63 -35.74 -36.06
C ILE A 4 46.02 -35.24 -37.43
N PRO A 5 45.77 -33.94 -37.76
CA PRO A 5 46.18 -32.68 -37.11
C PRO A 5 45.12 -31.60 -36.85
N SER A 6 45.48 -30.78 -35.87
CA SER A 6 45.06 -29.42 -35.59
C SER A 6 45.25 -28.48 -36.80
N SER A 7 44.18 -27.78 -37.19
CA SER A 7 44.28 -26.57 -38.02
C SER A 7 43.83 -25.36 -37.19
N LEU A 8 44.84 -24.61 -36.74
CA LEU A 8 44.73 -23.23 -36.28
C LEU A 8 44.23 -22.38 -37.45
N LEU A 9 43.01 -21.86 -37.37
CA LEU A 9 42.60 -20.71 -38.16
C LEU A 9 42.29 -19.52 -37.26
N TYR A 10 42.99 -18.47 -37.61
CA TYR A 10 43.22 -17.23 -36.95
C TYR A 10 42.18 -16.19 -37.41
N LEU A 11 41.66 -15.44 -36.44
CA LEU A 11 41.35 -14.02 -36.54
C LEU A 11 40.13 -13.54 -37.36
N LYS A 12 39.13 -13.05 -36.63
CA LYS A 12 38.46 -11.77 -36.91
C LYS A 12 37.91 -11.19 -35.60
N PRO A 13 38.46 -10.10 -35.05
CA PRO A 13 37.75 -9.34 -34.04
C PRO A 13 36.60 -8.63 -34.77
N LEU A 14 35.37 -8.99 -34.43
CA LEU A 14 34.23 -8.14 -34.72
C LEU A 14 34.46 -6.85 -33.93
N PHE A 15 34.83 -5.79 -34.64
CA PHE A 15 34.81 -4.42 -34.15
C PHE A 15 33.38 -4.09 -33.76
N PHE A 16 33.01 -4.38 -32.52
CA PHE A 16 31.84 -3.79 -31.89
C PHE A 16 32.19 -2.30 -31.72
N SER A 17 31.67 -1.49 -32.63
CA SER A 17 31.65 -0.03 -32.49
C SER A 17 30.91 0.29 -31.20
N LEU A 18 31.66 0.48 -30.11
CA LEU A 18 31.13 1.07 -28.89
C LEU A 18 30.44 2.38 -29.27
N PRO A 19 29.15 2.58 -28.97
CA PRO A 19 28.55 3.89 -29.14
C PRO A 19 29.36 4.85 -28.30
N ARG A 20 29.89 5.89 -28.96
CA ARG A 20 30.60 6.99 -28.34
C ARG A 20 29.60 7.64 -27.38
N PHE A 21 29.68 7.30 -26.09
CA PHE A 21 28.97 8.00 -25.04
C PHE A 21 29.48 9.44 -25.08
N SER A 22 28.75 10.29 -25.79
CA SER A 22 28.86 11.73 -25.68
C SER A 22 28.48 12.03 -24.25
N SER A 23 29.49 12.23 -23.39
CA SER A 23 29.28 12.67 -22.02
C SER A 23 28.39 13.90 -22.07
N PRO A 24 27.13 13.86 -21.59
CA PRO A 24 26.46 15.11 -21.31
C PRO A 24 27.32 15.72 -20.20
N SER A 25 27.85 16.90 -20.45
CA SER A 25 28.43 17.72 -19.39
C SER A 25 27.38 17.79 -18.30
N LEU A 26 27.56 17.01 -17.23
CA LEU A 26 26.77 17.14 -16.02
C LEU A 26 27.13 18.51 -15.46
N ALA A 27 26.44 19.53 -15.97
CA ALA A 27 26.21 20.73 -15.23
C ALA A 27 25.57 20.24 -13.94
N LEU A 28 26.37 20.20 -12.87
CA LEU A 28 26.01 19.95 -11.49
C LEU A 28 25.09 21.11 -11.07
N ASN A 29 23.92 21.14 -11.68
CA ASN A 29 23.06 22.30 -11.71
C ASN A 29 22.18 22.20 -10.48
N ARG A 30 22.63 22.85 -9.41
CA ARG A 30 21.87 23.18 -8.21
C ARG A 30 21.20 21.97 -7.56
N PHE A 31 21.75 21.52 -6.43
CA PHE A 31 20.93 20.92 -5.37
C PHE A 31 19.67 21.78 -5.21
N ARG A 32 18.56 21.36 -5.84
CA ARG A 32 17.26 21.97 -5.62
C ARG A 32 16.95 21.63 -4.18
N LYS A 33 17.18 22.59 -3.29
CA LYS A 33 16.69 22.51 -1.91
C LYS A 33 15.19 22.34 -2.05
N PHE A 34 14.70 21.14 -1.82
CA PHE A 34 13.27 20.89 -1.79
C PHE A 34 12.74 21.62 -0.55
N PRO A 35 12.00 22.73 -0.71
CA PRO A 35 11.54 23.49 0.44
C PRO A 35 10.60 22.60 1.24
N ILE A 36 10.93 22.33 2.50
CA ILE A 36 10.10 21.54 3.40
C ILE A 36 8.81 22.34 3.63
N PRO A 37 7.61 21.75 3.44
CA PRO A 37 6.38 22.44 3.77
C PRO A 37 6.37 22.82 5.26
N THR A 38 6.11 24.09 5.57
CA THR A 38 6.09 24.59 6.95
C THR A 38 4.82 24.09 7.65
N ILE A 39 4.96 23.07 8.50
CA ILE A 39 3.86 22.54 9.34
C ILE A 39 3.83 23.34 10.64
N ASN A 40 2.67 23.90 10.98
CA ASN A 40 2.49 24.63 12.24
C ASN A 40 2.01 23.65 13.32
N PRO A 41 2.82 23.28 14.33
CA PRO A 41 2.56 22.14 15.22
C PRO A 41 1.42 22.35 16.23
N ARG A 42 0.61 23.42 16.10
CA ARG A 42 -0.37 23.85 17.12
C ARG A 42 -1.80 23.35 16.90
N SER A 43 -2.09 22.54 15.88
CA SER A 43 -3.46 22.08 15.60
C SER A 43 -3.85 20.72 16.22
N LEU A 44 -2.97 20.07 16.96
CA LEU A 44 -3.17 18.66 17.38
C LEU A 44 -3.83 18.45 18.76
N SER A 45 -4.35 19.48 19.44
CA SER A 45 -4.79 19.36 20.84
C SER A 45 -6.28 19.58 21.14
N SER A 46 -7.20 19.41 20.19
CA SER A 46 -8.63 19.65 20.49
C SER A 46 -9.61 18.69 19.82
N LEU A 47 -9.49 17.39 20.07
CA LEU A 47 -10.59 16.44 19.88
C LEU A 47 -10.58 15.37 20.97
N SER A 48 -10.88 15.78 22.21
CA SER A 48 -11.29 14.85 23.27
C SER A 48 -12.36 15.50 24.13
N SER A 49 -13.42 14.74 24.43
CA SER A 49 -14.53 14.98 25.37
C SER A 49 -15.80 15.67 24.84
N VAL A 50 -16.76 14.83 24.42
CA VAL A 50 -18.19 15.07 24.71
C VAL A 50 -18.72 13.83 25.41
N ALA A 51 -18.73 13.86 26.74
CA ALA A 51 -19.48 12.92 27.57
C ALA A 51 -20.87 13.53 27.79
N ALA A 52 -21.92 12.87 27.31
CA ALA A 52 -23.29 13.30 27.51
C ALA A 52 -23.81 12.79 28.87
N THR A 53 -24.08 13.73 29.76
CA THR A 53 -24.84 13.55 31.01
C THR A 53 -26.33 13.83 30.76
N ALA A 54 -27.22 12.87 31.08
CA ALA A 54 -28.65 13.12 31.31
C ALA A 54 -29.18 12.00 32.24
N ALA A 55 -29.39 12.26 33.52
CA ALA A 55 -30.56 12.87 34.17
C ALA A 55 -31.65 11.83 34.53
N GLN A 56 -31.80 11.60 35.83
CA GLN A 56 -32.87 10.81 36.48
C GLN A 56 -34.15 11.65 36.63
N SER A 57 -35.32 11.01 36.53
CA SER A 57 -36.60 11.56 37.01
C SER A 57 -37.45 10.48 37.69
N THR A 58 -37.91 10.78 38.91
CA THR A 58 -38.79 10.03 39.80
C THR A 58 -40.24 10.57 39.80
N GLY A 59 -41.20 9.68 40.13
CA GLY A 59 -42.58 9.97 40.61
C GLY A 59 -43.70 9.85 39.55
N ASP A 60 -44.97 9.55 39.82
CA ASP A 60 -45.75 8.75 40.81
C ASP A 60 -47.17 8.57 40.18
N ASN A 61 -47.92 7.57 40.66
CA ASN A 61 -49.31 7.11 40.47
C ASN A 61 -50.39 7.89 39.66
N GLY A 62 -51.31 7.12 39.04
CA GLY A 62 -52.68 7.57 38.75
C GLY A 62 -53.54 6.70 37.80
N SER A 63 -54.59 6.08 38.33
CA SER A 63 -55.64 5.25 37.67
C SER A 63 -56.53 6.01 36.65
N GLY A 64 -56.99 5.33 35.60
CA GLY A 64 -58.08 5.82 34.74
C GLY A 64 -58.36 4.92 33.52
N GLY A 65 -59.56 4.34 33.46
CA GLY A 65 -59.91 3.26 32.54
C GLY A 65 -60.39 3.65 31.13
N GLY A 66 -60.31 2.64 30.25
CA GLY A 66 -61.26 2.32 29.18
C GLY A 66 -61.23 3.18 27.92
N ARG A 67 -60.88 2.54 26.77
CA ARG A 67 -61.50 2.66 25.44
C ARG A 67 -60.75 1.81 24.42
N SER A 68 -61.34 0.68 24.03
CA SER A 68 -60.95 -0.10 22.87
C SER A 68 -61.12 0.74 21.61
N GLY A 69 -60.05 0.95 20.84
CA GLY A 69 -60.12 1.65 19.57
C GLY A 69 -58.74 1.77 18.91
N ALA A 70 -58.58 1.04 17.80
CA ALA A 70 -57.45 1.04 16.87
C ALA A 70 -56.09 0.56 17.42
N LEU A 71 -55.69 -0.66 17.03
CA LEU A 71 -54.28 -1.03 16.97
C LEU A 71 -53.62 -0.08 15.97
N ALA A 72 -53.00 1.00 16.46
CA ALA A 72 -52.00 1.71 15.69
C ALA A 72 -50.91 0.70 15.32
N PRO A 73 -50.44 0.65 14.05
CA PRO A 73 -49.26 -0.14 13.74
C PRO A 73 -48.14 0.27 14.71
N PRO A 74 -47.37 -0.69 15.25
CA PRO A 74 -46.30 -0.35 16.17
C PRO A 74 -45.41 0.71 15.51
N PRO A 75 -44.97 1.76 16.23
CA PRO A 75 -43.98 2.65 15.67
C PRO A 75 -42.80 1.78 15.26
N ILE A 76 -42.49 1.77 13.97
CA ILE A 76 -41.23 1.20 13.49
C ILE A 76 -40.18 2.15 14.06
N THR A 77 -39.74 1.87 15.28
CA THR A 77 -38.52 2.46 15.80
C THR A 77 -37.43 1.85 14.95
N GLU A 78 -37.11 2.52 13.85
CA GLU A 78 -35.90 2.24 13.07
C GLU A 78 -34.74 2.55 14.02
N GLU A 79 -34.37 1.55 14.81
CA GLU A 79 -33.16 1.50 15.63
C GLU A 79 -31.99 1.71 14.66
N LEU A 80 -31.61 2.97 14.49
CA LEU A 80 -30.58 3.39 13.57
C LEU A 80 -29.26 2.80 14.07
N GLN A 81 -28.91 1.64 13.52
CA GLN A 81 -27.72 0.90 13.94
C GLN A 81 -26.50 1.79 13.69
N LYS A 82 -25.91 2.27 14.79
CA LYS A 82 -24.71 3.10 14.75
C LYS A 82 -23.55 2.26 14.22
N ILE A 83 -23.11 2.58 13.00
CA ILE A 83 -21.96 1.93 12.36
C ILE A 83 -20.69 2.28 13.13
N ASP A 84 -19.82 1.29 13.38
CA ASP A 84 -18.47 1.55 13.88
C ASP A 84 -17.65 2.20 12.76
N VAL A 85 -17.25 3.46 12.98
CA VAL A 85 -16.54 4.29 12.01
C VAL A 85 -15.02 4.28 12.22
N ASN A 86 -14.53 3.50 13.19
CA ASN A 86 -13.11 3.43 13.45
C ASN A 86 -12.38 2.64 12.36
N PRO A 87 -11.18 3.09 11.94
CA PRO A 87 -10.39 2.35 10.97
C PRO A 87 -9.92 1.01 11.56
N PRO A 88 -9.70 -0.02 10.72
CA PRO A 88 -9.11 -1.27 11.16
C PRO A 88 -7.81 -1.06 11.94
N LYS A 89 -7.58 -1.90 12.96
CA LYS A 89 -6.38 -1.83 13.79
C LYS A 89 -5.11 -1.88 12.93
N GLY A 90 -4.19 -0.96 13.17
CA GLY A 90 -2.93 -0.86 12.42
C GLY A 90 -3.02 -0.08 11.11
N THR A 91 -4.20 0.46 10.77
CA THR A 91 -4.38 1.37 9.63
C THR A 91 -4.67 2.80 10.13
N LYS A 92 -4.35 3.79 9.29
CA LYS A 92 -4.56 5.21 9.60
C LYS A 92 -4.96 5.97 8.33
N ASP A 93 -5.91 6.89 8.48
CA ASP A 93 -6.25 7.86 7.44
C ASP A 93 -5.33 9.07 7.46
N PHE A 94 -5.02 9.60 6.27
CA PHE A 94 -4.15 10.77 6.12
C PHE A 94 -4.97 12.01 5.75
N PRO A 95 -5.15 12.99 6.65
CA PRO A 95 -5.83 14.24 6.32
C PRO A 95 -5.01 15.08 5.31
N PRO A 96 -5.61 16.10 4.67
CA PRO A 96 -4.96 16.88 3.63
C PRO A 96 -3.57 17.44 4.00
N GLU A 97 -3.40 17.91 5.23
CA GLU A 97 -2.12 18.44 5.73
C GLU A 97 -1.01 17.37 5.73
N GLU A 98 -1.31 16.15 6.20
CA GLU A 98 -0.36 15.03 6.17
C GLU A 98 -0.11 14.52 4.74
N MET A 99 -1.14 14.51 3.89
CA MET A 99 -1.02 14.13 2.49
C MET A 99 -0.13 15.07 1.69
N HIS A 100 -0.14 16.38 1.98
CA HIS A 100 0.76 17.35 1.35
C HIS A 100 2.23 17.01 1.67
N LEU A 101 2.54 16.72 2.94
CA LEU A 101 3.89 16.33 3.36
C LEU A 101 4.31 15.01 2.69
N ARG A 102 3.43 14.00 2.69
CA ARG A 102 3.69 12.69 2.06
C ARG A 102 3.96 12.83 0.56
N THR A 103 3.16 13.63 -0.13
CA THR A 103 3.30 13.87 -1.57
C THR A 103 4.61 14.59 -1.87
N TRP A 104 4.97 15.61 -1.08
CA TRP A 104 6.27 16.28 -1.18
C TRP A 104 7.43 15.29 -1.01
N LEU A 105 7.37 14.41 0.00
CA LEU A 105 8.41 13.42 0.25
C LEU A 105 8.57 12.45 -0.92
N PHE A 106 7.46 11.89 -1.42
CA PHE A 106 7.49 10.95 -2.54
C PHE A 106 7.92 11.60 -3.85
N HIS A 107 7.59 12.88 -4.07
CA HIS A 107 8.12 13.63 -5.19
C HIS A 107 9.66 13.65 -5.17
N ASN A 108 10.27 13.89 -4.01
CA ASN A 108 11.74 13.89 -3.89
C ASN A 108 12.34 12.51 -4.19
N PHE A 109 11.72 11.43 -3.71
CA PHE A 109 12.16 10.08 -4.04
C PHE A 109 12.09 9.80 -5.54
N ARG A 110 11.00 10.19 -6.20
CA ARG A 110 10.87 10.05 -7.67
C ARG A 110 11.92 10.84 -8.42
N GLU A 111 12.15 12.10 -8.05
CA GLU A 111 13.17 12.94 -8.70
C GLU A 111 14.56 12.33 -8.58
N VAL A 112 14.94 11.84 -7.39
CA VAL A 112 16.23 11.17 -7.20
C VAL A 112 16.29 9.89 -8.03
N SER A 113 15.29 9.01 -7.98
CA SER A 113 15.27 7.78 -8.77
C SER A 113 15.44 8.04 -10.27
N ARG A 114 14.78 9.08 -10.81
CA ARG A 114 14.90 9.46 -12.23
C ARG A 114 16.29 9.97 -12.59
N LEU A 115 16.96 10.71 -11.71
CA LEU A 115 18.33 11.17 -11.94
C LEU A 115 19.33 10.02 -12.06
N PHE A 116 19.06 8.88 -11.41
CA PHE A 116 19.86 7.67 -11.50
C PHE A 116 19.39 6.71 -12.60
N GLY A 117 18.39 7.09 -13.41
CA GLY A 117 17.91 6.29 -14.54
C GLY A 117 17.02 5.11 -14.16
N PHE A 118 16.42 5.10 -12.96
CA PHE A 118 15.44 4.09 -12.60
C PHE A 118 14.07 4.37 -13.25
N GLU A 119 13.37 3.30 -13.61
CA GLU A 119 12.00 3.33 -14.15
C GLU A 119 10.98 2.95 -13.06
N GLU A 120 9.85 3.65 -13.04
CA GLU A 120 8.78 3.40 -12.06
C GLU A 120 7.94 2.19 -12.51
N VAL A 121 7.73 1.25 -11.58
CA VAL A 121 6.91 0.05 -11.76
C VAL A 121 6.05 -0.13 -10.52
N ASP A 122 4.81 -0.57 -10.71
CA ASP A 122 3.91 -0.96 -9.63
C ASP A 122 3.39 -2.38 -9.84
N PHE A 123 2.92 -3.00 -8.77
CA PHE A 123 2.50 -4.39 -8.73
C PHE A 123 1.15 -4.53 -8.03
N LEU A 124 0.49 -5.67 -8.23
CA LEU A 124 -0.77 -5.97 -7.57
C LEU A 124 -0.58 -6.09 -6.06
N VAL A 125 -1.49 -5.50 -5.28
CA VAL A 125 -1.46 -5.56 -3.82
C VAL A 125 -1.72 -6.98 -3.32
N LEU A 126 -2.50 -7.75 -4.08
CA LEU A 126 -2.85 -9.13 -3.78
C LEU A 126 -2.03 -10.08 -4.66
N GLU A 127 -1.23 -10.95 -4.05
CA GLU A 127 -0.40 -11.93 -4.76
C GLU A 127 -0.50 -13.33 -4.14
N PRO A 128 -0.13 -14.41 -4.87
CA PRO A 128 -0.12 -15.76 -4.32
C PRO A 128 0.80 -15.88 -3.10
N GLU A 129 0.30 -16.48 -2.02
CA GLU A 129 1.04 -16.65 -0.77
C GLU A 129 2.36 -17.40 -0.95
N ALA A 130 2.37 -18.36 -1.88
CA ALA A 130 3.53 -19.19 -2.20
C ALA A 130 4.79 -18.38 -2.59
N LEU A 131 4.62 -17.17 -3.14
CA LEU A 131 5.75 -16.29 -3.49
C LEU A 131 6.52 -15.85 -2.25
N TYR A 132 5.81 -15.53 -1.16
CA TYR A 132 6.41 -15.03 0.07
C TYR A 132 7.01 -16.17 0.90
N ILE A 133 6.33 -17.32 0.95
CA ILE A 133 6.87 -18.53 1.60
C ILE A 133 8.19 -18.94 0.95
N ARG A 134 8.27 -18.90 -0.39
CA ARG A 134 9.49 -19.27 -1.10
C ARG A 134 10.68 -18.37 -0.75
N LYS A 135 10.43 -17.08 -0.45
CA LYS A 135 11.50 -16.13 -0.08
C LYS A 135 11.88 -16.23 1.40
N ALA A 136 10.90 -16.29 2.29
CA ALA A 136 11.09 -16.06 3.72
C ALA A 136 10.85 -17.30 4.61
N GLY A 137 10.53 -18.46 4.02
CA GLY A 137 10.22 -19.67 4.78
C GLY A 137 8.77 -19.75 5.23
N GLU A 138 8.47 -20.75 6.04
CA GLU A 138 7.11 -21.06 6.48
C GLU A 138 6.65 -20.16 7.63
N GLU A 139 7.60 -19.68 8.43
CA GLU A 139 7.38 -18.86 9.62
C GLU A 139 6.74 -17.50 9.31
N ILE A 140 6.83 -17.03 8.07
CA ILE A 140 6.25 -15.75 7.65
C ILE A 140 4.72 -15.80 7.64
N ARG A 141 4.10 -16.99 7.60
CA ARG A 141 2.65 -17.14 7.46
C ARG A 141 1.85 -16.47 8.55
N ASP A 142 2.35 -16.50 9.77
CA ASP A 142 1.69 -15.91 10.93
C ASP A 142 1.78 -14.38 10.95
N GLN A 143 2.64 -13.82 10.11
CA GLN A 143 2.92 -12.37 10.02
C GLN A 143 2.29 -11.73 8.78
N ILE A 144 2.06 -12.51 7.72
CA ILE A 144 1.41 -12.02 6.50
C ILE A 144 -0.10 -12.12 6.60
N TYR A 145 -0.79 -11.14 6.03
CA TYR A 145 -2.24 -11.18 5.92
C TYR A 145 -2.63 -12.10 4.76
N SER A 146 -2.86 -13.39 5.06
CA SER A 146 -3.27 -14.43 4.10
C SER A 146 -4.76 -14.76 4.21
N PHE A 147 -5.38 -15.11 3.08
CA PHE A 147 -6.76 -15.58 3.04
C PHE A 147 -7.01 -16.49 1.84
N GLU A 148 -8.04 -17.31 1.93
CA GLU A 148 -8.49 -18.18 0.84
C GLU A 148 -9.61 -17.50 0.05
N ASP A 149 -9.43 -17.43 -1.28
CA ASP A 149 -10.48 -17.01 -2.20
C ASP A 149 -11.55 -18.12 -2.34
N ARG A 150 -12.73 -17.79 -2.86
CA ARG A 150 -13.84 -18.73 -3.10
C ARG A 150 -13.45 -19.92 -3.99
N GLY A 151 -12.38 -19.80 -4.76
CA GLY A 151 -11.80 -20.87 -5.59
C GLY A 151 -10.75 -21.73 -4.89
N ASN A 152 -10.68 -21.74 -3.55
CA ASN A 152 -9.70 -22.49 -2.75
C ASN A 152 -8.23 -22.18 -3.12
N ARG A 153 -7.96 -20.92 -3.50
CA ARG A 153 -6.60 -20.42 -3.76
C ARG A 153 -6.19 -19.52 -2.62
N ARG A 154 -4.97 -19.70 -2.12
CA ARG A 154 -4.43 -18.87 -1.04
C ARG A 154 -3.73 -17.64 -1.60
N PHE A 155 -4.16 -16.47 -1.16
CA PHE A 155 -3.57 -15.19 -1.49
C PHE A 155 -3.07 -14.50 -0.22
N ALA A 156 -2.14 -13.57 -0.38
CA ALA A 156 -1.69 -12.69 0.68
C ALA A 156 -1.62 -11.24 0.21
N LEU A 157 -1.92 -10.31 1.12
CA LEU A 157 -1.57 -8.91 0.92
C LEU A 157 -0.05 -8.78 0.95
N ARG A 158 0.50 -8.03 -0.01
CA ARG A 158 1.93 -7.84 -0.19
C ARG A 158 2.62 -7.25 1.05
N PRO A 159 3.49 -7.99 1.76
CA PRO A 159 4.27 -7.46 2.88
C PRO A 159 5.46 -6.60 2.42
N GLU A 160 5.98 -6.83 1.21
CA GLU A 160 7.15 -6.15 0.65
C GLU A 160 7.20 -6.29 -0.89
N LEU A 161 8.01 -5.46 -1.56
CA LEU A 161 8.03 -5.35 -3.02
C LEU A 161 8.95 -6.33 -3.75
N THR A 162 10.00 -6.85 -3.10
CA THR A 162 11.04 -7.63 -3.79
C THR A 162 10.53 -8.91 -4.46
N PRO A 163 9.64 -9.72 -3.85
CA PRO A 163 9.08 -10.90 -4.52
C PRO A 163 8.29 -10.55 -5.79
N SER A 164 7.53 -9.46 -5.77
CA SER A 164 6.76 -8.99 -6.92
C SER A 164 7.67 -8.53 -8.07
N LEU A 165 8.77 -7.86 -7.75
CA LEU A 165 9.80 -7.49 -8.72
C LEU A 165 10.46 -8.73 -9.35
N ALA A 166 10.86 -9.71 -8.53
CA ALA A 166 11.46 -10.95 -9.02
C ALA A 166 10.51 -11.72 -9.95
N ARG A 167 9.22 -11.73 -9.63
CA ARG A 167 8.17 -12.30 -10.48
C ARG A 167 8.09 -11.60 -11.83
N LEU A 168 8.08 -10.25 -11.85
CA LEU A 168 8.05 -9.50 -13.10
C LEU A 168 9.24 -9.85 -13.99
N VAL A 169 10.46 -9.81 -13.44
CA VAL A 169 11.68 -10.12 -14.20
C VAL A 169 11.67 -11.55 -14.73
N THR A 170 11.18 -12.52 -13.93
CA THR A 170 11.14 -13.93 -14.33
C THR A 170 10.07 -14.21 -15.39
N CYS A 171 8.89 -13.58 -15.26
CA CYS A 171 7.80 -13.73 -16.23
C CYS A 171 8.17 -13.10 -17.59
N ASP A 172 8.86 -11.96 -17.59
CA ASP A 172 9.28 -11.29 -18.83
C ASP A 172 10.35 -12.10 -19.57
N THR A 173 11.17 -12.87 -18.85
CA THR A 173 12.20 -13.73 -19.46
C THR A 173 11.66 -15.00 -20.15
N GLU A 174 10.37 -15.34 -20.01
CA GLU A 174 9.77 -16.45 -20.77
C GLU A 174 9.27 -16.04 -22.18
N ILE A 175 9.56 -14.82 -22.64
CA ILE A 175 9.10 -14.28 -23.94
C ILE A 175 10.24 -14.08 -24.97
N LEU A 176 11.45 -14.63 -24.75
CA LEU A 176 12.53 -14.69 -25.75
C LEU A 176 13.05 -16.12 -25.94
#